data_AF-A0A0C4E4G1-F1
#
_entry.id   AF-A0A0C4E4G1-F1
#
_cell.length_a   1.000
_cell.length_b   1.000
_cell.length_c   1.000
_cell.angle_alpha   90.00
_cell.angle_beta   90.00
_cell.angle_gamma   90.00
#
_symmetry.space_group_name_H-M   'P 1'
#
loop_
_entity.id
_entity.type
_entity.pdbx_description
1 polymer ?
#
loop_
_entity_poly.entity_id
_entity_poly.type
_entity_poly.pdbx_seq_one_letter_code
_entity_poly.pdbx_strand_id
1 'polypeptide(L)'
;MASARPSLFTRGLSGLSQTTDPNSPSVNSPAEQRDDAKRNFLKTMRTLPTQHYWDVYFDRSQNADSTNQSGDSAYKVQLEKLPLQIESVQDFWRYANNTPVQNMKMRDSIYLFKQGFKPVWEDRRNINGGSWTFRVHKNIGPEVWTKVQLLAIGEELQGALEEGDQICGVGLSVRFKAHLVSIWHRDSTKQKSIDGILAVVLEALSSLPDDQKPKPDSYFYKKHSDHAGFKAPPELQAVLDSQKAREAAAKAAKEAATPQGAASELAVPEIQEPSA
;
A
#
# COMPACT_ATOMS: atom_id res chain seq x y z
N MET A 1 -47.48 -17.66 -21.05
CA MET A 1 -47.75 -16.51 -21.94
C MET A 1 -47.41 -15.24 -21.16
N ALA A 2 -46.52 -14.42 -21.73
CA ALA A 2 -45.90 -13.27 -21.10
C ALA A 2 -46.73 -11.98 -21.22
N SER A 3 -46.29 -10.93 -20.51
CA SER A 3 -46.52 -9.49 -20.73
C SER A 3 -47.17 -8.81 -19.51
N ALA A 4 -46.74 -7.67 -18.99
CA ALA A 4 -45.54 -6.85 -19.14
C ALA A 4 -45.52 -5.89 -17.94
N ARG A 5 -44.34 -5.40 -17.53
CA ARG A 5 -44.21 -4.38 -16.48
C ARG A 5 -44.77 -3.03 -16.97
N PRO A 6 -45.42 -2.24 -16.11
CA PRO A 6 -45.93 -0.93 -16.51
C PRO A 6 -44.79 0.05 -16.84
N SER A 7 -44.95 0.76 -17.96
CA SER A 7 -44.06 1.82 -18.43
C SER A 7 -44.23 3.08 -17.59
N LEU A 8 -43.12 3.62 -17.09
CA LEU A 8 -43.08 4.95 -16.48
C LEU A 8 -43.05 6.00 -17.60
N PHE A 9 -44.15 6.72 -17.77
CA PHE A 9 -44.22 7.89 -18.64
C PHE A 9 -43.45 9.06 -18.02
N THR A 10 -42.34 9.47 -18.64
CA THR A 10 -41.83 10.84 -18.46
C THR A 10 -42.43 11.72 -19.56
N ARG A 11 -43.45 12.50 -19.19
CA ARG A 11 -43.94 13.62 -20.01
C ARG A 11 -42.82 14.67 -20.11
N GLY A 12 -42.54 15.13 -21.32
CA GLY A 12 -41.90 16.42 -21.55
C GLY A 12 -40.49 16.37 -22.14
N LEU A 13 -40.38 15.96 -23.40
CA LEU A 13 -39.43 16.59 -24.32
C LEU A 13 -40.17 16.97 -25.60
N SER A 14 -40.02 18.23 -25.95
CA SER A 14 -40.59 18.94 -27.10
C SER A 14 -40.36 18.22 -28.42
N GLY A 15 -41.42 18.11 -29.22
CA GLY A 15 -41.38 17.54 -30.56
C GLY A 15 -40.66 18.45 -31.56
N LEU A 16 -39.65 17.90 -32.23
CA LEU A 16 -39.22 18.27 -33.58
C LEU A 16 -38.13 17.27 -34.03
N SER A 17 -38.57 16.03 -34.31
CA SER A 17 -37.97 15.15 -35.31
C SER A 17 -38.86 13.92 -35.47
N GLN A 18 -40.07 14.13 -36.00
CA GLN A 18 -40.77 13.04 -36.67
C GLN A 18 -40.24 12.98 -38.10
N THR A 19 -39.37 12.02 -38.37
CA THR A 19 -39.28 11.42 -39.70
C THR A 19 -39.55 9.94 -39.51
N THR A 20 -40.79 9.57 -39.82
CA THR A 20 -41.26 8.20 -39.96
C THR A 20 -40.79 7.66 -41.30
N ASP A 21 -39.74 6.84 -41.31
CA ASP A 21 -39.44 5.99 -42.47
C ASP A 21 -38.88 4.62 -42.02
N PRO A 22 -39.57 3.48 -42.29
CA PRO A 22 -39.17 2.16 -41.82
C PRO A 22 -37.95 1.54 -42.51
N ASN A 23 -37.31 2.25 -43.45
CA ASN A 23 -36.18 1.76 -44.24
C ASN A 23 -34.95 2.69 -44.21
N SER A 24 -34.87 3.60 -43.24
CA SER A 24 -33.69 4.44 -43.06
C SER A 24 -32.63 3.64 -42.29
N PRO A 25 -31.47 3.29 -42.88
CA PRO A 25 -30.36 2.78 -42.08
C PRO A 25 -30.06 3.87 -41.07
N SER A 26 -29.83 3.50 -39.82
CA SER A 26 -29.45 4.39 -38.73
C SER A 26 -28.17 5.18 -39.06
N VAL A 27 -28.30 6.21 -39.89
CA VAL A 27 -27.26 7.18 -40.18
C VAL A 27 -27.36 8.18 -39.04
N ASN A 28 -26.61 7.93 -37.96
CA ASN A 28 -26.25 9.01 -37.04
C ASN A 28 -25.85 10.20 -37.90
N SER A 29 -26.45 11.37 -37.68
CA SER A 29 -26.18 12.54 -38.50
C SER A 29 -24.65 12.79 -38.55
N PRO A 30 -24.08 13.26 -39.66
CA PRO A 30 -22.66 13.64 -39.70
C PRO A 30 -22.26 14.59 -38.57
N ALA A 31 -23.20 15.38 -38.03
CA ALA A 31 -23.01 16.19 -36.84
C ALA A 31 -22.87 15.36 -35.55
N GLU A 32 -23.75 14.37 -35.34
CA GLU A 32 -23.71 13.47 -34.18
C GLU A 32 -22.44 12.60 -34.19
N GLN A 33 -22.05 12.07 -35.35
CA GLN A 33 -20.79 11.33 -35.50
C GLN A 33 -19.56 12.20 -35.21
N ARG A 34 -19.57 13.47 -35.63
CA ARG A 34 -18.51 14.43 -35.34
C ARG A 34 -18.45 14.78 -33.86
N ASP A 35 -19.60 14.92 -33.20
CA ASP A 35 -19.65 15.24 -31.77
C ASP A 35 -19.26 14.03 -30.91
N ASP A 36 -19.63 12.82 -31.30
CA ASP A 36 -19.14 11.58 -30.68
C ASP A 36 -17.63 11.40 -30.88
N ALA A 37 -17.12 11.66 -32.09
CA ALA A 37 -15.69 11.63 -32.37
C ALA A 37 -14.92 12.67 -31.55
N LYS A 38 -15.45 13.90 -31.42
CA LYS A 38 -14.87 14.94 -30.55
C LYS A 38 -14.93 14.56 -29.08
N ARG A 39 -16.05 14.02 -28.59
CA ARG A 39 -16.18 13.57 -27.19
C ARG A 39 -15.23 12.42 -26.89
N ASN A 40 -15.13 11.44 -27.78
CA ASN A 40 -14.17 10.34 -27.66
C ASN A 40 -12.72 10.85 -27.72
N PHE A 41 -12.42 11.79 -28.62
CA PHE A 41 -11.10 12.42 -28.71
C PHE A 41 -10.74 13.21 -27.44
N LEU A 42 -11.66 14.02 -26.91
CA LEU A 42 -11.45 14.75 -25.65
C LEU A 42 -11.31 13.79 -24.46
N LYS A 43 -12.02 12.66 -24.48
CA LYS A 43 -11.93 11.61 -23.46
C LYS A 43 -10.60 10.86 -23.53
N THR A 44 -10.09 10.55 -24.72
CA THR A 44 -8.78 9.90 -24.90
C THR A 44 -7.61 10.86 -24.66
N MET A 45 -7.79 12.15 -24.87
CA MET A 45 -6.77 13.18 -24.61
C MET A 45 -6.70 13.65 -23.16
N ARG A 46 -7.71 13.36 -22.33
CA ARG A 46 -7.69 13.74 -20.91
C ARG A 46 -6.82 12.77 -20.13
N THR A 47 -5.77 13.31 -19.49
CA THR A 47 -4.99 12.55 -18.52
C THR A 47 -5.89 12.12 -17.38
N LEU A 48 -5.71 10.87 -16.92
CA LEU A 48 -6.46 10.33 -15.80
C LEU A 48 -5.67 10.68 -14.54
N PRO A 49 -6.09 11.67 -13.75
CA PRO A 49 -5.30 12.12 -12.61
C PRO A 49 -5.28 11.05 -11.52
N THR A 50 -4.15 10.95 -10.82
CA THR A 50 -4.11 10.23 -9.54
C THR A 50 -4.72 11.08 -8.44
N GLN A 51 -5.23 10.46 -7.38
CA GLN A 51 -5.80 11.19 -6.25
C GLN A 51 -4.75 12.04 -5.51
N HIS A 52 -3.51 11.55 -5.45
CA HIS A 52 -2.36 12.23 -4.87
C HIS A 52 -1.23 12.30 -5.89
N TYR A 53 -0.35 13.29 -5.73
CA TYR A 53 0.92 13.33 -6.43
C TYR A 53 1.91 12.35 -5.80
N TRP A 54 2.69 11.67 -6.62
CA TRP A 54 3.69 10.71 -6.17
C TRP A 54 5.08 11.08 -6.66
N ASP A 55 6.06 10.93 -5.77
CA ASP A 55 7.47 11.16 -6.01
C ASP A 55 8.20 9.81 -5.99
N VAL A 56 9.10 9.60 -6.95
CA VAL A 56 9.96 8.41 -6.98
C VAL A 56 11.31 8.73 -6.37
N TYR A 57 11.80 7.86 -5.50
CA TYR A 57 13.12 7.95 -4.92
C TYR A 57 13.93 6.68 -5.19
N PHE A 58 15.25 6.84 -5.26
CA PHE A 58 16.20 5.76 -5.43
C PHE A 58 17.29 5.85 -4.36
N ASP A 59 17.58 4.74 -3.68
CA ASP A 59 18.70 4.62 -2.74
C ASP A 59 19.74 3.67 -3.35
N ARG A 60 20.92 4.22 -3.69
CA ARG A 60 22.06 3.46 -4.19
C ARG A 60 23.01 3.19 -3.05
N SER A 61 23.20 1.91 -2.73
CA SER A 61 24.29 1.51 -1.86
C SER A 61 25.61 1.71 -2.60
N GLN A 62 26.31 2.82 -2.38
CA GLN A 62 27.72 2.91 -2.77
C GLN A 62 28.51 1.91 -1.94
N ASN A 63 29.05 0.87 -2.61
CA ASN A 63 30.25 0.09 -2.28
C ASN A 63 30.13 -1.32 -2.87
N ALA A 64 30.47 -1.45 -4.15
CA ALA A 64 30.99 -2.68 -4.71
C ALA A 64 32.49 -2.57 -5.09
N ASP A 65 33.06 -1.36 -5.14
CA ASP A 65 34.44 -1.12 -5.60
C ASP A 65 35.41 -0.61 -4.51
N SER A 66 35.01 -0.47 -3.24
CA SER A 66 35.93 -0.09 -2.16
C SER A 66 36.61 -1.32 -1.57
N THR A 67 37.54 -1.93 -2.32
CA THR A 67 38.63 -2.70 -1.70
C THR A 67 39.44 -1.72 -0.83
N ASN A 68 39.58 -2.05 0.46
CA ASN A 68 40.27 -1.28 1.49
C ASN A 68 39.57 -0.02 1.99
N GLN A 69 38.70 -0.16 2.99
CA GLN A 69 38.72 0.76 4.13
C GLN A 69 38.11 0.12 5.38
N SER A 70 38.97 -0.08 6.36
CA SER A 70 38.73 -0.57 7.70
C SER A 70 38.07 0.52 8.55
N GLY A 71 37.05 0.15 9.34
CA GLY A 71 36.58 0.93 10.49
C GLY A 71 35.56 2.04 10.19
N ASP A 72 34.33 1.83 10.67
CA ASP A 72 33.31 2.86 10.92
C ASP A 72 32.80 3.67 9.71
N SER A 73 32.60 3.02 8.55
CA SER A 73 31.90 3.62 7.42
C SER A 73 30.39 3.69 7.71
N ALA A 74 29.95 4.79 8.34
CA ALA A 74 28.55 5.13 8.49
C ALA A 74 27.82 4.99 7.14
N TYR A 75 26.88 4.05 7.05
CA TYR A 75 25.99 3.87 5.89
C TYR A 75 25.34 5.22 5.55
N LYS A 76 25.80 5.87 4.48
CA LYS A 76 25.26 7.15 4.04
C LYS A 76 24.23 6.86 2.95
N VAL A 77 22.96 6.80 3.35
CA VAL A 77 21.82 6.74 2.42
C VAL A 77 21.95 7.89 1.43
N GLN A 78 22.17 7.58 0.15
CA GLN A 78 22.11 8.58 -0.91
C GLN A 78 20.76 8.45 -1.59
N LEU A 79 19.76 9.05 -0.93
CA LEU A 79 18.41 9.06 -1.42
C LEU A 79 18.26 10.13 -2.51
N GLU A 80 18.15 9.70 -3.76
CA GLU A 80 17.97 10.55 -4.93
C GLU A 80 16.50 10.57 -5.32
N LYS A 81 15.90 11.77 -5.38
CA LYS A 81 14.55 11.96 -5.89
C LYS A 81 14.60 12.12 -7.41
N LEU A 82 13.81 11.35 -8.14
CA LEU A 82 13.66 11.54 -9.58
C LEU A 82 12.90 12.86 -9.85
N PRO A 83 13.29 13.65 -10.87
CA PRO A 83 12.62 14.91 -11.18
C PRO A 83 11.16 14.74 -11.63
N LEU A 84 10.81 13.57 -12.17
CA LEU A 84 9.46 13.28 -12.64
C LEU A 84 8.52 13.09 -11.43
N GLN A 85 7.54 13.98 -11.32
CA GLN A 85 6.39 13.79 -10.45
C GLN A 85 5.29 13.03 -11.21
N ILE A 86 4.68 12.05 -10.55
CA ILE A 86 3.56 11.29 -11.09
C ILE A 86 2.26 11.97 -10.63
N GLU A 87 1.55 12.56 -11.59
CA GLU A 87 0.25 13.22 -11.39
C GLU A 87 -0.91 12.52 -12.11
N SER A 88 -0.59 11.58 -12.99
CA SER A 88 -1.56 10.85 -13.78
C SER A 88 -1.19 9.37 -13.93
N VAL A 89 -2.18 8.56 -14.27
CA VAL A 89 -1.97 7.13 -14.62
C VAL A 89 -1.00 7.00 -15.80
N GLN A 90 -1.06 7.93 -16.76
CA GLN A 90 -0.13 7.97 -17.89
C GLN A 90 1.31 8.22 -17.43
N ASP A 91 1.54 9.14 -16.49
CA ASP A 91 2.88 9.41 -15.96
C ASP A 91 3.42 8.24 -15.13
N PHE A 92 2.55 7.57 -14.38
CA PHE A 92 2.91 6.32 -13.71
C PHE A 92 3.42 5.29 -14.72
N TRP A 93 2.68 5.02 -15.80
CA TRP A 93 3.11 4.03 -16.79
C TRP A 93 4.34 4.47 -17.57
N ARG A 94 4.51 5.77 -17.84
CA ARG A 94 5.76 6.32 -18.41
C ARG A 94 6.95 6.00 -17.50
N TYR A 95 6.82 6.23 -16.20
CA TYR A 95 7.85 5.88 -15.23
C TYR A 95 8.08 4.37 -15.13
N ALA A 96 7.02 3.59 -14.91
CA ALA A 96 7.10 2.15 -14.66
C ALA A 96 7.72 1.40 -15.84
N ASN A 97 7.32 1.74 -17.08
CA ASN A 97 7.83 1.09 -18.29
C ASN A 97 9.30 1.42 -18.57
N ASN A 98 9.78 2.59 -18.14
CA ASN A 98 11.16 3.03 -18.36
C ASN A 98 12.09 2.74 -17.17
N THR A 99 11.58 2.12 -16.10
CA THR A 99 12.36 1.78 -14.92
C THR A 99 12.78 0.31 -14.98
N PRO A 100 14.07 -0.01 -15.18
CA PRO A 100 14.53 -1.39 -15.36
C PRO A 100 14.70 -2.10 -14.01
N VAL A 101 13.58 -2.35 -13.30
CA VAL A 101 13.55 -2.93 -11.95
C VAL A 101 14.30 -4.27 -11.89
N GLN A 102 14.17 -5.10 -12.92
CA GLN A 102 14.85 -6.39 -13.07
C GLN A 102 16.38 -6.29 -13.15
N ASN A 103 16.93 -5.13 -13.51
CA ASN A 103 18.36 -4.89 -13.65
C ASN A 103 18.95 -4.10 -12.47
N MET A 104 18.16 -3.81 -11.44
CA MET A 104 18.65 -3.12 -10.25
C MET A 104 19.73 -3.93 -9.53
N LYS A 105 20.76 -3.26 -9.01
CA LYS A 105 21.88 -3.95 -8.36
C LYS A 105 21.49 -4.42 -6.97
N MET A 106 22.23 -5.40 -6.45
CA MET A 106 22.04 -5.84 -5.07
C MET A 106 22.20 -4.65 -4.12
N ARG A 107 21.30 -4.55 -3.13
CA ARG A 107 21.21 -3.48 -2.11
C ARG A 107 20.61 -2.17 -2.61
N ASP A 108 20.37 -2.01 -3.91
CA ASP A 108 19.58 -0.87 -4.40
C ASP A 108 18.15 -0.95 -3.89
N SER A 109 17.56 0.21 -3.65
CA SER A 109 16.14 0.34 -3.32
C SER A 109 15.48 1.44 -4.13
N ILE A 110 14.23 1.23 -4.50
CA ILE A 110 13.39 2.20 -5.20
C ILE A 110 12.10 2.40 -4.43
N TYR A 111 11.61 3.62 -4.37
CA TYR A 111 10.46 4.01 -3.57
C TYR A 111 9.51 4.86 -4.39
N LEU A 112 8.21 4.69 -4.15
CA LEU A 112 7.13 5.52 -4.70
C LEU A 112 6.33 6.06 -3.51
N PHE A 113 6.48 7.35 -3.21
CA PHE A 113 5.93 7.98 -2.00
C PHE A 113 5.00 9.13 -2.37
N LYS A 114 3.94 9.34 -1.58
CA LYS A 114 3.07 10.52 -1.74
C LYS A 114 3.92 11.78 -1.58
N GLN A 115 3.61 12.81 -2.34
CA GLN A 115 4.36 14.07 -2.33
C GLN A 115 4.47 14.63 -0.92
N GLY A 116 5.69 15.04 -0.56
CA GLY A 116 6.00 15.58 0.76
C GLY A 116 6.27 14.53 1.84
N PHE A 117 6.17 13.23 1.53
CA PHE A 117 6.77 12.18 2.33
C PHE A 117 8.13 11.81 1.75
N LYS A 118 9.08 11.47 2.62
CA LYS A 118 10.37 10.92 2.25
C LYS A 118 10.46 9.49 2.77
N PRO A 119 11.05 8.53 2.03
CA PRO A 119 11.27 7.15 2.49
C PRO A 119 12.39 7.04 3.54
N VAL A 120 12.31 7.84 4.59
CA VAL A 120 13.20 7.80 5.77
C VAL A 120 12.34 7.76 7.03
N TRP A 121 12.74 6.95 8.01
CA TRP A 121 11.96 6.75 9.24
C TRP A 121 11.95 8.00 10.12
N GLU A 122 12.99 8.82 10.00
CA GLU A 122 13.21 10.07 10.73
C GLU A 122 12.36 11.24 10.21
N ASP A 123 11.71 11.08 9.05
CA ASP A 123 10.81 12.11 8.54
C ASP A 123 9.67 12.33 9.54
N ARG A 124 9.41 13.58 9.91
CA ARG A 124 8.38 13.97 10.88
C ARG A 124 7.00 13.37 10.55
N ARG A 125 6.71 13.09 9.28
CA ARG A 125 5.44 12.50 8.86
C ARG A 125 5.42 10.98 9.02
N ASN A 126 6.57 10.32 9.14
CA ASN A 126 6.71 8.87 9.26
C ASN A 126 7.02 8.40 10.68
N ILE A 127 7.54 9.24 11.58
CA ILE A 127 8.06 8.80 12.90
C ILE A 127 7.08 7.94 13.73
N ASN A 128 5.78 8.18 13.64
CA ASN A 128 4.74 7.45 14.39
C ASN A 128 4.19 6.24 13.62
N GLY A 129 4.63 6.09 12.37
CA GLY A 129 4.15 5.09 11.44
C GLY A 129 4.84 3.74 11.59
N GLY A 130 4.52 2.89 10.63
CA GLY A 130 5.18 1.61 10.48
C GLY A 130 5.05 1.11 9.06
N SER A 131 5.62 -0.07 8.83
CA SER A 131 5.64 -0.67 7.52
C SER A 131 5.39 -2.17 7.57
N TRP A 132 4.59 -2.66 6.63
CA TRP A 132 4.62 -4.06 6.24
C TRP A 132 5.78 -4.28 5.29
N THR A 133 6.50 -5.39 5.47
CA THR A 133 7.54 -5.85 4.54
C THR A 133 7.23 -7.27 4.09
N PHE A 134 7.08 -7.46 2.78
CA PHE A 134 6.89 -8.74 2.11
C PHE A 134 8.21 -9.18 1.48
N ARG A 135 8.72 -10.33 1.91
CA ARG A 135 9.84 -11.03 1.31
C ARG A 135 9.30 -11.90 0.17
N VAL A 136 9.64 -11.52 -1.07
CA VAL A 136 9.20 -12.20 -2.28
C VAL A 136 10.37 -12.77 -3.05
N HIS A 137 10.14 -13.88 -3.76
CA HIS A 137 11.21 -14.48 -4.56
C HIS A 137 11.66 -13.51 -5.66
N LYS A 138 12.97 -13.49 -5.97
CA LYS A 138 13.54 -12.52 -6.92
C LYS A 138 12.85 -12.54 -8.29
N ASN A 139 12.40 -13.71 -8.74
CA ASN A 139 11.79 -13.88 -10.07
C ASN A 139 10.44 -13.16 -10.19
N ILE A 140 9.68 -13.04 -9.08
CA ILE A 140 8.37 -12.38 -9.06
C ILE A 140 8.44 -10.97 -8.49
N GLY A 141 9.59 -10.56 -7.95
CA GLY A 141 9.77 -9.27 -7.28
C GLY A 141 9.31 -8.07 -8.11
N PRO A 142 9.70 -7.95 -9.40
CA PRO A 142 9.23 -6.87 -10.27
C PRO A 142 7.70 -6.86 -10.50
N GLU A 143 7.08 -8.04 -10.62
CA GLU A 143 5.63 -8.15 -10.79
C GLU A 143 4.90 -7.72 -9.51
N VAL A 144 5.31 -8.27 -8.36
CA VAL A 144 4.73 -7.89 -7.05
C VAL A 144 4.92 -6.40 -6.80
N TRP A 145 6.08 -5.85 -7.12
CA TRP A 145 6.33 -4.41 -7.02
C TRP A 145 5.34 -3.59 -7.84
N THR A 146 5.14 -3.95 -9.11
CA THR A 146 4.18 -3.27 -9.99
C THR A 146 2.76 -3.37 -9.42
N LYS A 147 2.33 -4.56 -8.95
CA LYS A 147 1.03 -4.74 -8.31
C LYS A 147 0.86 -3.84 -7.09
N VAL A 148 1.85 -3.80 -6.20
CA VAL A 148 1.80 -2.95 -4.99
C VAL A 148 1.79 -1.47 -5.33
N GLN A 149 2.52 -1.04 -6.37
CA GLN A 149 2.42 0.34 -6.87
C GLN A 149 1.01 0.67 -7.35
N LEU A 150 0.37 -0.23 -8.10
CA LEU A 150 -1.00 -0.05 -8.59
C LEU A 150 -2.01 0.06 -7.43
N LEU A 151 -1.87 -0.76 -6.39
CA LEU A 151 -2.70 -0.65 -5.18
C LEU A 151 -2.49 0.69 -4.47
N ALA A 152 -1.27 1.25 -4.52
CA ALA A 152 -0.96 2.55 -3.92
C ALA A 152 -1.58 3.70 -4.72
N ILE A 153 -1.29 3.80 -6.03
CA ILE A 153 -1.77 4.90 -6.87
C ILE A 153 -3.28 4.83 -7.18
N GLY A 154 -3.86 3.62 -7.10
CA GLY A 154 -5.29 3.37 -7.21
C GLY A 154 -6.06 3.61 -5.91
N GLU A 155 -5.38 4.01 -4.83
CA GLU A 155 -5.94 4.28 -3.50
C GLU A 155 -6.60 3.07 -2.79
N GLU A 156 -6.42 1.84 -3.29
CA GLU A 156 -6.87 0.61 -2.61
C GLU A 156 -6.19 0.46 -1.23
N LEU A 157 -4.89 0.73 -1.14
CA LEU A 157 -4.17 0.71 0.14
C LEU A 157 -4.66 1.80 1.09
N GLN A 158 -5.07 2.96 0.57
CA GLN A 158 -5.58 4.06 1.38
C GLN A 158 -7.00 3.76 1.89
N GLY A 159 -7.83 3.11 1.07
CA GLY A 159 -9.18 2.67 1.44
C GLY A 159 -9.20 1.61 2.54
N ALA A 160 -8.10 0.88 2.72
CA ALA A 160 -7.94 -0.10 3.79
C ALA A 160 -7.64 0.51 5.18
N LEU A 161 -7.35 1.82 5.26
CA LEU A 161 -6.93 2.46 6.50
C LEU A 161 -8.10 3.04 7.28
N GLU A 162 -7.96 3.11 8.61
CA GLU A 162 -8.89 3.84 9.47
C GLU A 162 -8.80 5.36 9.25
N GLU A 163 -9.88 6.07 9.61
CA GLU A 163 -9.95 7.53 9.50
C GLU A 163 -8.77 8.21 10.21
N GLY A 164 -8.17 9.20 9.54
CA GLY A 164 -7.01 9.94 10.03
C GLY A 164 -5.67 9.20 9.91
N ASP A 165 -5.61 8.03 9.27
CA ASP A 165 -4.37 7.40 8.84
C ASP A 165 -4.15 7.62 7.34
N GLN A 166 -2.90 7.48 6.89
CA GLN A 166 -2.52 7.78 5.52
C GLN A 166 -1.40 6.86 5.05
N ILE A 167 -1.52 6.39 3.81
CA ILE A 167 -0.41 5.74 3.12
C ILE A 167 0.67 6.79 2.85
N CYS A 168 1.89 6.53 3.32
CA CYS A 168 3.06 7.35 3.04
C CYS A 168 3.65 6.99 1.67
N GLY A 169 3.80 5.69 1.40
CA GLY A 169 4.44 5.20 0.19
C GLY A 169 4.74 3.72 0.21
N VAL A 170 5.32 3.25 -0.88
CA VAL A 170 5.73 1.86 -1.08
C VAL A 170 7.17 1.81 -1.56
N GLY A 171 7.87 0.71 -1.31
CA GLY A 171 9.27 0.54 -1.72
C GLY A 171 9.62 -0.88 -2.10
N LEU A 172 10.59 -1.03 -2.99
CA LEU A 172 11.23 -2.28 -3.36
C LEU A 172 12.71 -2.19 -3.03
N SER A 173 13.22 -3.16 -2.29
CA SER A 173 14.63 -3.30 -1.95
C SER A 173 15.17 -4.63 -2.46
N VAL A 174 16.19 -4.55 -3.32
CA VAL A 174 16.81 -5.73 -3.95
C VAL A 174 17.76 -6.39 -2.95
N ARG A 175 17.54 -7.69 -2.66
CA ARG A 175 18.45 -8.53 -1.86
C ARG A 175 18.82 -9.78 -2.64
N PHE A 176 19.81 -10.52 -2.13
CA PHE A 176 20.40 -11.66 -2.83
C PHE A 176 19.40 -12.79 -3.12
N LYS A 177 18.72 -13.29 -2.09
CA LYS A 177 17.79 -14.44 -2.20
C LYS A 177 16.34 -14.04 -2.53
N ALA A 178 15.97 -12.81 -2.19
CA ALA A 178 14.60 -12.32 -2.27
C ALA A 178 14.61 -10.81 -2.50
N HIS A 179 13.50 -10.27 -2.96
CA HIS A 179 13.26 -8.82 -2.88
C HIS A 179 12.37 -8.53 -1.69
N LEU A 180 12.52 -7.34 -1.11
CA LEU A 180 11.67 -6.87 -0.03
C LEU A 180 10.76 -5.79 -0.60
N VAL A 181 9.46 -6.02 -0.57
CA VAL A 181 8.45 -5.02 -0.93
C VAL A 181 7.88 -4.46 0.37
N SER A 182 7.97 -3.16 0.57
CA SER A 182 7.54 -2.47 1.79
C SER A 182 6.39 -1.51 1.51
N ILE A 183 5.48 -1.38 2.47
CA ILE A 183 4.30 -0.52 2.41
C ILE A 183 4.23 0.26 3.71
N TRP A 184 4.24 1.59 3.61
CA TRP A 184 4.43 2.50 4.74
C TRP A 184 3.15 3.30 4.97
N HIS A 185 2.73 3.38 6.23
CA HIS A 185 1.60 4.21 6.66
C HIS A 185 1.97 5.03 7.90
N ARG A 186 1.12 6.00 8.23
CA ARG A 186 1.47 7.11 9.11
C ARG A 186 1.33 6.80 10.60
N ASP A 187 0.43 5.89 10.96
CA ASP A 187 0.03 5.69 12.35
C ASP A 187 0.02 4.21 12.74
N SER A 188 1.09 3.77 13.40
CA SER A 188 1.27 2.39 13.87
C SER A 188 0.41 2.02 15.09
N THR A 189 -0.39 2.94 15.62
CA THR A 189 -1.32 2.66 16.73
C THR A 189 -2.65 2.09 16.23
N LYS A 190 -2.93 2.18 14.93
CA LYS A 190 -4.19 1.78 14.30
C LYS A 190 -4.14 0.34 13.82
N GLN A 191 -4.56 -0.58 14.69
CA GLN A 191 -4.49 -2.01 14.39
C GLN A 191 -5.33 -2.40 13.16
N LYS A 192 -6.50 -1.80 12.94
CA LYS A 192 -7.30 -2.16 11.75
C LYS A 192 -6.67 -1.66 10.45
N SER A 193 -5.98 -0.51 10.47
CA SER A 193 -5.15 -0.09 9.34
C SER A 193 -4.06 -1.11 9.02
N ILE A 194 -3.37 -1.60 10.06
CA ILE A 194 -2.30 -2.60 9.91
C ILE A 194 -2.86 -3.88 9.29
N ASP A 195 -3.94 -4.41 9.84
CA ASP A 195 -4.57 -5.64 9.37
C ASP A 195 -5.20 -5.46 7.97
N GLY A 196 -5.77 -4.29 7.70
CA GLY A 196 -6.38 -3.93 6.42
C GLY A 196 -5.36 -3.89 5.27
N ILE A 197 -4.19 -3.27 5.49
CA ILE A 197 -3.10 -3.29 4.50
C ILE A 197 -2.72 -4.73 4.17
N LEU A 198 -2.57 -5.58 5.18
CA LEU A 198 -2.20 -6.98 4.98
C LEU A 198 -3.26 -7.72 4.15
N ALA A 199 -4.54 -7.55 4.50
CA ALA A 199 -5.64 -8.19 3.79
C ALA A 199 -5.69 -7.83 2.31
N VAL A 200 -5.63 -6.53 1.98
CA VAL A 200 -5.65 -6.04 0.58
C VAL A 200 -4.47 -6.59 -0.22
N VAL A 201 -3.27 -6.62 0.36
CA VAL A 201 -2.09 -7.12 -0.35
C VAL A 201 -2.17 -8.63 -0.57
N LEU A 202 -2.58 -9.40 0.44
CA LEU A 202 -2.73 -10.85 0.27
C LEU A 202 -3.81 -11.20 -0.75
N GLU A 203 -4.91 -10.45 -0.79
CA GLU A 203 -5.96 -10.60 -1.79
C GLU A 203 -5.43 -10.31 -3.21
N ALA A 204 -4.71 -9.20 -3.40
CA ALA A 204 -4.14 -8.84 -4.70
C ALA A 204 -3.07 -9.83 -5.20
N LEU A 205 -2.42 -10.54 -4.28
CA LEU A 205 -1.42 -11.58 -4.57
C LEU A 205 -2.02 -13.00 -4.60
N SER A 206 -3.32 -13.16 -4.33
CA SER A 206 -4.00 -14.47 -4.34
C SER A 206 -4.04 -15.13 -5.72
N SER A 207 -3.91 -14.33 -6.79
CA SER A 207 -3.87 -14.82 -8.18
C SER A 207 -2.53 -15.46 -8.56
N LEU A 208 -1.50 -15.36 -7.72
CA LEU A 208 -0.20 -15.99 -7.98
C LEU A 208 -0.30 -17.51 -7.81
N PRO A 209 0.59 -18.30 -8.43
CA PRO A 209 0.74 -19.72 -8.14
C PRO A 209 1.02 -19.99 -6.65
N ASP A 210 0.52 -21.10 -6.10
CA ASP A 210 0.61 -21.41 -4.66
C ASP A 210 2.06 -21.48 -4.12
N ASP A 211 3.02 -21.87 -4.97
CA ASP A 211 4.45 -21.90 -4.64
C ASP A 211 5.08 -20.50 -4.54
N GLN A 212 4.42 -19.49 -5.12
CA GLN A 212 4.89 -18.10 -5.21
C GLN A 212 4.12 -17.14 -4.31
N LYS A 213 3.00 -17.59 -3.72
CA LYS A 213 2.23 -16.79 -2.76
C LYS A 213 3.07 -16.49 -1.51
N PRO A 214 2.94 -15.27 -0.93
CA PRO A 214 3.52 -14.97 0.37
C PRO A 214 3.00 -15.93 1.43
N LYS A 215 3.93 -16.56 2.16
CA LYS A 215 3.64 -17.41 3.31
C LYS A 215 3.65 -16.56 4.58
N PRO A 216 3.05 -17.02 5.69
CA PRO A 216 3.02 -16.24 6.94
C PRO A 216 4.40 -15.83 7.48
N ASP A 217 5.45 -16.60 7.20
CA ASP A 217 6.84 -16.31 7.57
C ASP A 217 7.55 -15.36 6.58
N SER A 218 6.94 -15.11 5.43
CA SER A 218 7.51 -14.29 4.36
C SER A 218 7.06 -12.83 4.44
N TYR A 219 6.31 -12.41 5.44
CA TYR A 219 5.99 -11.00 5.67
C TYR A 219 5.97 -10.68 7.16
N PHE A 220 6.28 -9.42 7.50
CA PHE A 220 6.28 -8.95 8.88
C PHE A 220 5.98 -7.46 8.93
N TYR A 221 5.39 -7.03 10.05
CA TYR A 221 5.15 -5.62 10.33
C TYR A 221 6.20 -5.10 11.31
N LYS A 222 6.59 -3.83 11.13
CA LYS A 222 7.52 -3.17 12.04
C LYS A 222 7.19 -1.68 12.17
N LYS A 223 7.08 -1.18 13.41
CA LYS A 223 7.02 0.26 13.68
C LYS A 223 8.35 0.90 13.29
N HIS A 224 8.30 2.13 12.78
CA HIS A 224 9.53 2.83 12.38
C HIS A 224 10.47 3.07 13.57
N SER A 225 9.92 3.33 14.76
CA SER A 225 10.66 3.50 16.01
C SER A 225 11.45 2.27 16.45
N ASP A 226 11.07 1.08 16.00
CA ASP A 226 11.68 -0.20 16.42
C ASP A 226 12.85 -0.59 15.50
N HIS A 227 13.13 0.22 14.48
CA HIS A 227 14.24 -0.04 13.57
C HIS A 227 15.59 0.24 14.24
N ALA A 228 16.54 -0.68 14.11
CA ALA A 228 17.85 -0.56 14.77
C ALA A 228 18.66 0.68 14.33
N GLY A 229 18.34 1.23 13.14
CA GLY A 229 18.97 2.43 12.60
C GLY A 229 18.19 3.71 12.87
N PHE A 230 17.03 3.64 13.55
CA PHE A 230 16.18 4.79 13.81
C PHE A 230 16.89 5.78 14.73
N LYS A 231 17.03 7.01 14.25
CA LYS A 231 17.60 8.12 15.04
C LYS A 231 16.59 9.26 15.07
N ALA A 232 15.81 9.33 16.15
CA ALA A 232 14.84 10.40 16.32
C ALA A 232 15.51 11.79 16.24
N PRO A 233 14.96 12.71 15.43
CA PRO A 233 15.41 14.10 15.43
C PRO A 233 15.30 14.69 16.85
N PRO A 234 16.28 15.48 17.32
CA PRO A 234 16.25 16.05 18.67
C PRO A 234 14.96 16.82 18.99
N GLU A 235 14.42 17.52 17.99
CA GLU A 235 13.16 18.28 18.10
C GLU A 235 11.93 17.40 18.39
N LEU A 236 11.98 16.13 18.00
CA LEU A 236 10.84 15.19 18.09
C LEU A 236 11.02 14.15 19.21
N GLN A 237 12.21 14.07 19.82
CA GLN A 237 12.53 13.11 20.88
C GLN A 237 11.55 13.22 22.05
N ALA A 238 11.28 14.44 22.52
CA ALA A 238 10.36 14.67 23.65
C ALA A 238 8.93 14.20 23.36
N VAL A 239 8.47 14.34 22.10
CA VAL A 239 7.13 13.88 21.68
C VAL A 239 7.08 12.35 21.70
N LEU A 240 8.12 11.69 21.18
CA LEU A 240 8.22 10.24 21.14
C LEU A 240 8.30 9.63 22.54
N ASP A 241 9.06 10.26 23.45
CA ASP A 241 9.19 9.80 24.84
C ASP A 241 7.85 9.92 25.58
N SER A 242 7.12 11.02 25.37
CA SER A 242 5.77 11.21 25.90
C SER A 242 4.77 10.16 25.39
N GLN A 243 4.84 9.82 24.10
CA GLN A 243 4.00 8.78 23.50
C GLN A 243 4.33 7.39 24.07
N LYS A 244 5.62 7.02 24.15
CA LYS A 244 6.05 5.76 24.76
C LYS A 244 5.58 5.64 26.21
N ALA A 245 5.64 6.72 26.98
CA ALA A 245 5.13 6.73 28.36
C ALA A 245 3.61 6.49 28.40
N ARG A 246 2.83 7.09 27.49
CA ARG A 246 1.39 6.83 27.36
C ARG A 246 1.08 5.39 26.96
N GLU A 247 1.81 4.83 25.98
CA GLU A 247 1.65 3.44 25.56
C GLU A 247 1.96 2.47 26.71
N ALA A 248 3.05 2.71 27.45
CA ALA A 248 3.41 1.92 28.62
C ALA A 248 2.34 1.98 29.72
N ALA A 249 1.81 3.17 30.00
CA ALA A 249 0.72 3.35 30.96
C ALA A 249 -0.57 2.63 30.51
N ALA A 250 -0.93 2.71 29.23
CA ALA A 250 -2.10 2.01 28.69
C ALA A 250 -1.93 0.48 28.72
N LYS A 251 -0.72 -0.01 28.45
CA LYS A 251 -0.39 -1.44 28.56
C LYS A 251 -0.49 -1.91 30.02
N ALA A 252 0.10 -1.17 30.95
CA ALA A 252 0.03 -1.48 32.39
C ALA A 252 -1.43 -1.46 32.89
N ALA A 253 -2.25 -0.53 32.42
CA ALA A 253 -3.68 -0.48 32.76
C ALA A 253 -4.46 -1.70 32.23
N LYS A 254 -4.17 -2.15 31.00
CA LYS A 254 -4.77 -3.38 30.44
C LYS A 254 -4.35 -4.64 31.19
N GLU A 255 -3.08 -4.72 31.58
CA GLU A 255 -2.54 -5.83 32.37
C GLU A 255 -3.16 -5.87 33.78
N ALA A 256 -3.32 -4.71 34.44
CA ALA A 256 -4.01 -4.60 35.73
C ALA A 256 -5.52 -4.91 35.66
N ALA A 257 -6.15 -4.70 34.50
CA ALA A 257 -7.56 -5.00 34.27
C ALA A 257 -7.84 -6.46 33.90
N THR A 258 -6.81 -7.30 33.71
CA THR A 258 -6.97 -8.74 33.44
C THR A 258 -6.99 -9.47 34.80
N PRO A 259 -8.12 -10.03 35.25
CA PRO A 259 -8.19 -10.68 36.56
C PRO A 259 -7.31 -11.93 36.58
N GLN A 260 -6.26 -11.92 37.40
CA GLN A 260 -5.59 -13.13 37.86
C GLN A 260 -6.49 -13.85 38.86
N GLY A 261 -6.96 -15.06 38.50
CA GLY A 261 -7.43 -16.04 39.47
C GLY A 261 -8.87 -16.54 39.30
N ALA A 262 -9.01 -17.67 38.63
CA ALA A 262 -10.02 -18.69 38.97
C ALA A 262 -9.41 -20.08 38.72
N ALA A 263 -8.33 -20.39 39.43
CA ALA A 263 -7.96 -21.77 39.67
C ALA A 263 -8.85 -22.28 40.81
N SER A 264 -10.02 -22.82 40.47
CA SER A 264 -10.77 -23.66 41.40
C SER A 264 -10.16 -25.06 41.34
N GLU A 265 -9.25 -25.31 42.27
CA GLU A 265 -8.80 -26.62 42.70
C GLU A 265 -10.02 -27.42 43.16
N LEU A 266 -10.60 -28.22 42.27
CA LEU A 266 -11.56 -29.25 42.64
C LEU A 266 -10.77 -30.44 43.18
N ALA A 267 -10.59 -30.44 44.50
CA ALA A 267 -10.14 -31.60 45.25
C ALA A 267 -11.07 -32.79 44.97
N VAL A 268 -10.53 -33.83 44.34
CA VAL A 268 -11.18 -35.14 44.21
C VAL A 268 -10.96 -35.89 45.53
N PRO A 269 -12.00 -36.32 46.26
CA PRO A 269 -11.81 -37.11 47.45
C PRO A 269 -11.35 -38.53 47.10
N GLU A 270 -10.30 -38.94 47.80
CA GLU A 270 -9.70 -40.28 47.82
C GLU A 270 -10.75 -41.32 48.27
N ILE A 271 -11.07 -42.27 47.38
CA ILE A 271 -11.91 -43.43 47.71
C ILE A 271 -10.98 -44.60 48.02
N GLN A 272 -10.97 -44.99 49.29
CA GLN A 272 -10.32 -46.18 49.81
C GLN A 272 -11.13 -47.43 49.44
N GLU A 273 -10.44 -48.47 48.96
CA GLU A 273 -10.97 -49.78 48.54
C GLU A 273 -11.77 -50.51 49.65
N PRO A 274 -12.49 -51.59 49.29
CA PRO A 274 -12.03 -52.85 49.88
C PRO A 274 -11.94 -54.04 48.89
N SER A 275 -10.95 -54.89 49.18
CA SER A 275 -10.69 -56.22 48.62
C SER A 275 -11.93 -57.11 48.42
N ALA A 276 -11.93 -57.82 47.29
CA ALA A 276 -12.34 -59.21 47.18
C ALA A 276 -11.58 -59.88 46.03
#